data_AF-A0A8S8Z8H0-F1
#
_entry.id   AF-A0A8S8Z8H0-F1
#
_cell.length_a   1.000
_cell.length_b   1.000
_cell.length_c   1.000
_cell.angle_alpha   90.00
_cell.angle_beta   90.00
_cell.angle_gamma   90.00
#
_symmetry.space_group_name_H-M   'P 1'
#
loop_
_entity.id
_entity.type
_entity.pdbx_description
1 polymer ?
#
loop_
_entity_poly.entity_id
_entity_poly.type
_entity_poly.pdbx_seq_one_letter_code
_entity_poly.pdbx_strand_id
1 'polypeptide(L)'
;MTAQENLIPSEGLRHFVWILLLIGFATKMPSVPVHTWLPDAHVQAPTAGSMLLAGVMLKMGAYGFLRISVTVSPESTLVFVPLLIVLDGQSGLRGWVCMGQTNLKRMVAYSSVSHMGLIFLGIATMQPLGIAGALFMMFAQE
;
A
#
# COMPACT_ATOMS: atom_id res chain seq x y z
N MET A 1 -14.36 -3.05 -24.27
CA MET A 1 -13.12 -2.58 -23.61
C MET A 1 -12.83 -1.12 -23.98
N THR A 2 -13.80 -0.18 -23.89
CA THR A 2 -13.66 1.15 -24.55
C THR A 2 -14.36 2.30 -23.82
N ALA A 3 -14.54 2.25 -22.49
CA ALA A 3 -15.16 3.36 -21.74
C ALA A 3 -14.17 4.19 -20.90
N GLN A 4 -12.98 3.67 -20.59
CA GLN A 4 -11.99 4.34 -19.73
C GLN A 4 -10.88 5.08 -20.47
N GLU A 5 -10.77 4.92 -21.79
CA GLU A 5 -9.82 5.69 -22.61
C GLU A 5 -10.09 7.20 -22.61
N ASN A 6 -11.27 7.65 -22.14
CA ASN A 6 -11.71 9.04 -22.28
C ASN A 6 -11.61 9.90 -21.01
N LEU A 7 -11.07 9.39 -19.89
CA LEU A 7 -11.04 10.16 -18.64
C LEU A 7 -9.82 11.10 -18.57
N ILE A 8 -8.67 10.66 -19.08
CA ILE A 8 -7.45 11.46 -19.21
C ILE A 8 -6.86 11.19 -20.60
N PRO A 9 -7.00 12.11 -21.58
CA PRO A 9 -6.67 11.85 -22.98
C PRO A 9 -5.16 11.84 -23.25
N SER A 10 -4.34 12.52 -22.45
CA SER A 10 -2.89 12.55 -22.63
C SER A 10 -2.19 11.48 -21.79
N GLU A 11 -1.41 10.63 -22.45
CA GLU A 11 -0.71 9.51 -21.83
C GLU A 11 0.26 9.97 -20.73
N GLY A 12 1.02 11.03 -20.97
CA GLY A 12 1.93 11.61 -19.98
C GLY A 12 1.21 12.11 -18.73
N LEU A 13 0.04 12.73 -18.89
CA LEU A 13 -0.78 13.19 -17.76
C LEU A 13 -1.36 12.00 -16.99
N ARG A 14 -1.75 10.94 -17.68
CA ARG A 14 -2.24 9.70 -17.07
C ARG A 14 -1.18 9.06 -16.16
N HIS A 15 0.06 8.95 -16.65
CA HIS A 15 1.20 8.49 -15.84
C HIS A 15 1.47 9.40 -14.65
N PHE A 16 1.45 10.71 -14.86
CA PHE A 16 1.69 11.69 -13.81
C PHE A 16 0.63 11.64 -12.70
N VAL A 17 -0.65 11.60 -13.07
CA VAL A 17 -1.77 11.47 -12.11
C VAL A 17 -1.68 10.15 -11.36
N TRP A 18 -1.36 9.05 -12.05
CA TRP A 18 -1.19 7.76 -11.40
C TRP A 18 -0.05 7.77 -10.36
N ILE A 19 1.09 8.40 -10.66
CA ILE A 19 2.20 8.55 -9.71
C ILE A 19 1.77 9.39 -8.50
N LEU A 20 1.04 10.49 -8.70
CA LEU A 20 0.54 11.32 -7.59
C LEU A 20 -0.42 10.55 -6.70
N LEU A 21 -1.33 9.77 -7.29
CA LEU A 21 -2.22 8.88 -6.55
C LEU A 21 -1.42 7.82 -5.80
N LEU A 22 -0.41 7.22 -6.43
CA LEU A 22 0.48 6.27 -5.78
C LEU A 22 1.14 6.91 -4.56
N ILE A 23 1.73 8.11 -4.66
CA ILE A 23 2.41 8.78 -3.54
C ILE A 23 1.41 9.05 -2.39
N GLY A 24 0.21 9.53 -2.70
CA GLY A 24 -0.83 9.78 -1.69
C GLY A 24 -1.28 8.51 -0.98
N PHE A 25 -1.57 7.46 -1.75
CA PHE A 25 -1.97 6.17 -1.17
C PHE A 25 -0.82 5.42 -0.51
N ALA A 26 0.41 5.55 -1.00
CA ALA A 26 1.63 5.02 -0.40
C ALA A 26 2.03 5.76 0.88
N THR A 27 1.48 6.94 1.15
CA THR A 27 1.64 7.61 2.45
C THR A 27 0.62 7.05 3.45
N LYS A 28 -0.60 6.78 2.98
CA LYS A 28 -1.71 6.25 3.79
C LYS A 28 -1.52 4.76 4.12
N MET A 29 -1.23 3.95 3.11
CA MET A 29 -0.63 2.63 3.28
C MET A 29 0.82 2.86 3.64
N PRO A 30 1.33 2.43 4.79
CA PRO A 30 2.66 2.81 5.24
C PRO A 30 3.72 2.02 4.46
N SER A 31 3.99 2.42 3.22
CA SER A 31 4.98 1.79 2.35
C SER A 31 6.30 2.55 2.39
N VAL A 32 7.39 1.89 2.00
CA VAL A 32 8.70 2.55 1.93
C VAL A 32 8.70 3.54 0.77
N PRO A 33 9.16 4.80 0.94
CA PRO A 33 9.93 5.36 2.07
C PRO A 33 9.11 6.02 3.17
N VAL A 34 7.82 6.25 2.98
CA VAL A 34 6.95 7.09 3.83
C VAL A 34 6.28 6.35 4.99
N HIS A 35 6.84 5.23 5.45
CA HIS A 35 6.33 4.39 6.52
C HIS A 35 6.71 4.85 7.94
N THR A 36 7.64 5.80 8.07
CA THR A 36 8.27 6.18 9.35
C THR A 36 7.32 6.79 10.38
N TRP A 37 6.21 7.38 9.93
CA TRP A 37 5.20 7.94 10.83
C TRP A 37 4.40 6.87 11.59
N LEU A 38 4.29 5.66 11.03
CA LEU A 38 3.42 4.60 11.56
C LEU A 38 3.91 4.07 12.92
N PRO A 39 5.20 3.69 13.10
CA PRO A 39 5.68 3.23 14.41
C PRO A 39 5.52 4.25 15.51
N ASP A 40 5.74 5.54 15.22
CA ASP A 40 5.61 6.60 16.22
C ASP A 40 4.15 6.88 16.57
N ALA A 41 3.24 6.85 15.57
CA ALA A 41 1.81 6.96 15.80
C ALA A 41 1.29 5.82 16.70
N HIS A 42 1.74 4.59 16.47
CA HIS A 42 1.35 3.43 17.28
C HIS A 42 1.82 3.51 18.74
N VAL A 43 3.02 4.06 18.97
CA VAL A 43 3.57 4.18 20.33
C VAL A 43 2.80 5.22 21.14
N GLN A 44 2.48 6.36 20.53
CA GLN A 44 1.90 7.51 21.21
C GLN A 44 0.37 7.47 21.32
N ALA A 45 -0.32 6.77 20.42
CA ALA A 45 -1.78 6.71 20.44
C ALA A 45 -2.31 5.86 21.62
N PRO A 46 -3.47 6.24 22.20
CA PRO A 46 -4.23 5.38 23.09
C PRO A 46 -4.59 4.05 22.40
N THR A 47 -4.76 2.97 23.17
CA THR A 47 -4.99 1.61 22.64
C THR A 47 -6.13 1.55 21.61
N ALA A 48 -7.26 2.20 21.89
CA ALA A 48 -8.40 2.27 20.97
C ALA A 48 -8.05 3.01 19.65
N GLY A 49 -7.21 4.05 19.72
CA GLY A 49 -6.74 4.79 18.55
C GLY A 49 -5.83 3.95 17.68
N SER A 50 -4.89 3.21 18.27
CA SER A 50 -4.01 2.29 17.54
C SER A 50 -4.79 1.15 16.86
N MET A 51 -5.85 0.64 17.52
CA MET A 51 -6.72 -0.38 16.94
C MET A 51 -7.49 0.12 15.70
N LEU A 52 -8.05 1.33 15.75
CA LEU A 52 -8.73 1.92 14.59
C LEU A 52 -7.77 2.28 13.46
N LEU A 53 -6.59 2.80 13.81
CA LEU A 53 -5.54 3.14 12.84
C LEU A 53 -5.12 1.89 12.06
N ALA A 54 -4.73 0.83 12.78
CA ALA A 54 -4.31 -0.43 12.16
C ALA A 54 -5.48 -1.11 11.43
N GLY A 55 -6.61 -1.30 12.11
CA GLY A 55 -7.73 -2.10 11.63
C GLY A 55 -8.49 -1.52 10.43
N VAL A 56 -8.54 -0.18 10.31
CA VAL A 56 -9.35 0.48 9.26
C VAL A 56 -8.54 1.42 8.39
N MET A 57 -7.74 2.31 8.99
CA MET A 57 -7.14 3.40 8.23
C MET A 57 -6.14 2.90 7.17
N LEU A 58 -5.30 1.91 7.50
CA LEU A 58 -4.32 1.35 6.57
C LEU A 58 -5.02 0.60 5.43
N LYS A 59 -6.08 -0.15 5.74
CA LYS A 59 -6.89 -0.91 4.78
C LYS A 59 -7.58 -0.01 3.77
N MET A 60 -8.10 1.13 4.23
CA MET A 60 -8.72 2.12 3.34
C MET A 60 -7.72 2.72 2.34
N GLY A 61 -6.43 2.79 2.68
CA GLY A 61 -5.38 3.19 1.74
C GLY A 61 -5.23 2.21 0.58
N ALA A 62 -5.13 0.92 0.89
CA ALA A 62 -5.01 -0.15 -0.11
C ALA A 62 -6.26 -0.29 -0.96
N TYR A 63 -7.44 -0.23 -0.33
CA TYR A 63 -8.71 -0.24 -1.03
C TYR A 63 -8.85 0.96 -1.97
N GLY A 64 -8.49 2.16 -1.49
CA GLY A 64 -8.50 3.38 -2.29
C GLY A 64 -7.58 3.30 -3.50
N PHE A 65 -6.37 2.76 -3.35
CA PHE A 65 -5.44 2.56 -4.45
C PHE A 65 -6.00 1.57 -5.50
N LEU A 66 -6.52 0.43 -5.07
CA LEU A 66 -7.19 -0.54 -5.95
C LEU A 66 -8.38 0.05 -6.67
N ARG A 67 -9.24 0.80 -5.97
CA ARG A 67 -10.48 1.32 -6.54
C ARG A 67 -10.32 2.58 -7.36
N ILE A 68 -9.30 3.39 -7.10
CA ILE A 68 -9.09 4.67 -7.79
C ILE A 68 -7.93 4.53 -8.78
N SER A 69 -6.71 4.29 -8.32
CA SER A 69 -5.53 4.27 -9.20
C SER A 69 -5.60 3.17 -10.26
N VAL A 70 -5.92 1.94 -9.86
CA VAL A 70 -5.92 0.78 -10.77
C VAL A 70 -7.12 0.80 -11.70
N THR A 71 -8.29 1.19 -11.21
CA THR A 71 -9.47 1.28 -12.09
C THR A 71 -9.32 2.45 -13.06
N VAL A 72 -9.01 3.67 -12.62
CA VAL A 72 -8.98 4.88 -13.47
C VAL A 72 -7.88 4.81 -14.53
N SER A 73 -6.75 4.17 -14.23
CA SER A 73 -5.61 4.09 -15.16
C SER A 73 -4.94 2.70 -15.12
N PRO A 74 -5.58 1.68 -15.70
CA PRO A 74 -5.06 0.32 -15.70
C PRO A 74 -3.79 0.18 -16.53
N GLU A 75 -3.68 0.91 -17.65
CA GLU A 75 -2.47 0.89 -18.49
C GLU A 75 -1.25 1.46 -17.77
N SER A 76 -1.43 2.57 -17.04
CA SER A 76 -0.34 3.13 -16.24
C SER A 76 0.09 2.18 -15.13
N THR A 77 -0.85 1.44 -14.54
CA THR A 77 -0.53 0.40 -13.56
C THR A 77 0.38 -0.68 -14.17
N LEU A 78 0.11 -1.12 -15.40
CA LEU A 78 0.96 -2.10 -16.12
C LEU A 78 2.39 -1.58 -16.36
N VAL A 79 2.52 -0.31 -16.77
CA VAL A 79 3.82 0.33 -16.98
C VAL A 79 4.63 0.41 -15.67
N PHE A 80 3.96 0.70 -14.55
CA PHE A 80 4.59 0.87 -13.25
C PHE A 80 4.60 -0.40 -12.36
N VAL A 81 4.27 -1.57 -12.92
CA VAL A 81 4.43 -2.87 -12.22
C VAL A 81 5.81 -3.04 -11.58
N PRO A 82 6.94 -2.76 -12.27
CA PRO A 82 8.27 -2.88 -11.66
C PRO A 82 8.45 -2.01 -10.42
N LEU A 83 7.83 -0.83 -10.41
CA LEU A 83 7.89 0.09 -9.29
C LEU A 83 7.12 -0.48 -8.08
N LEU A 84 5.95 -1.09 -8.29
CA LEU A 84 5.19 -1.76 -7.23
C LEU A 84 5.97 -2.93 -6.61
N ILE A 85 6.68 -3.71 -7.42
CA ILE A 85 7.54 -4.82 -6.96
C ILE A 85 8.71 -4.28 -6.13
N VAL A 86 9.32 -3.18 -6.54
CA VAL A 86 10.40 -2.53 -5.78
C VAL A 86 9.89 -2.02 -4.43
N LEU A 87 8.68 -1.45 -4.37
CA LEU A 87 8.06 -1.00 -3.12
C LEU A 87 7.74 -2.16 -2.18
N ASP A 88 7.26 -3.28 -2.72
CA ASP A 88 7.07 -4.53 -1.96
C ASP A 88 8.39 -5.02 -1.36
N GLY A 89 9.42 -5.21 -2.19
CA GLY A 89 10.72 -5.70 -1.74
C GLY A 89 11.34 -4.79 -0.66
N GLN A 90 11.26 -3.47 -0.81
CA GLN A 90 11.72 -2.53 0.20
C GLN A 90 10.92 -2.60 1.50
N SER A 91 9.61 -2.81 1.43
CA SER A 91 8.75 -2.97 2.59
C SER A 91 9.05 -4.27 3.33
N GLY A 92 9.30 -5.37 2.60
CA GLY A 92 9.77 -6.64 3.17
C GLY A 92 11.06 -6.51 3.98
N LEU A 93 12.00 -5.67 3.55
CA LEU A 93 13.24 -5.39 4.30
C LEU A 93 12.99 -4.75 5.67
N ARG A 94 11.81 -4.13 5.91
CA ARG A 94 11.44 -3.60 7.23
C ARG A 94 11.15 -4.69 8.26
N GLY A 95 10.89 -5.92 7.82
CA GLY A 95 10.88 -7.09 8.71
C GLY A 95 12.20 -7.27 9.47
N TRP A 96 13.34 -6.94 8.86
CA TRP A 96 14.63 -7.00 9.54
C TRP A 96 14.76 -5.92 10.64
N VAL A 97 14.20 -4.74 10.40
CA VAL A 97 14.16 -3.65 11.39
C VAL A 97 13.24 -3.99 12.56
N CYS A 98 12.17 -4.74 12.31
CA CYS A 98 11.26 -5.24 13.34
C CYS A 98 11.99 -6.09 14.37
N MET A 99 12.86 -7.02 13.94
CA MET A 99 13.63 -7.90 14.83
C MET A 99 14.60 -7.14 15.75
N GLY A 100 15.04 -5.94 15.35
CA GLY A 100 15.90 -5.08 16.15
C GLY A 100 15.17 -4.16 17.13
N GLN A 101 13.83 -4.17 17.18
CA GLN A 101 13.07 -3.30 18.07
C GLN A 101 12.98 -3.85 19.49
N THR A 102 13.21 -2.99 20.48
CA THR A 102 13.04 -3.31 21.91
C THR A 102 11.62 -3.01 22.41
N ASN A 103 10.84 -2.20 21.69
CA ASN A 103 9.48 -1.80 22.07
C ASN A 103 8.44 -2.65 21.31
N LEU A 104 7.58 -3.35 22.06
CA LEU A 104 6.53 -4.21 21.51
C LEU A 104 5.59 -3.48 20.54
N LYS A 105 5.17 -2.24 20.84
CA LYS A 105 4.28 -1.48 19.95
C LYS A 105 4.96 -1.13 18.63
N ARG A 106 6.25 -0.81 18.66
CA ARG A 106 7.05 -0.58 17.44
C ARG A 106 7.24 -1.86 16.64
N MET A 107 7.47 -2.98 17.31
CA MET A 107 7.61 -4.28 16.68
C MET A 107 6.36 -4.62 15.86
N VAL A 108 5.16 -4.51 16.47
CA VAL A 108 3.87 -4.73 15.78
C VAL A 108 3.67 -3.75 14.61
N ALA A 109 4.05 -2.48 14.77
CA ALA A 109 3.94 -1.51 13.68
C ALA A 109 4.86 -1.85 12.49
N TYR A 110 6.12 -2.23 12.74
CA TYR A 110 7.07 -2.59 11.68
C TYR A 110 6.72 -3.91 10.99
N SER A 111 6.19 -4.91 11.71
CA SER A 111 5.64 -6.09 11.05
C SER A 111 4.50 -5.72 10.12
N SER A 112 3.63 -4.77 10.53
CA SER A 112 2.53 -4.33 9.67
C SER A 112 3.00 -3.63 8.39
N VAL A 113 4.06 -2.83 8.46
CA VAL A 113 4.72 -2.23 7.27
C VAL A 113 5.19 -3.31 6.30
N SER A 114 5.81 -4.38 6.82
CA SER A 114 6.32 -5.48 5.99
C SER A 114 5.21 -6.22 5.25
N HIS A 115 4.10 -6.52 5.93
CA HIS A 115 2.97 -7.23 5.31
C HIS A 115 2.18 -6.36 4.33
N MET A 116 2.09 -5.05 4.56
CA MET A 116 1.41 -4.12 3.64
C MET A 116 2.14 -4.01 2.30
N GLY A 117 3.46 -4.29 2.25
CA GLY A 117 4.21 -4.42 1.00
C GLY A 117 3.63 -5.47 0.05
N LEU A 118 3.20 -6.62 0.59
CA LEU A 118 2.69 -7.75 -0.19
C LEU A 118 1.39 -7.44 -0.94
N ILE A 119 0.65 -6.42 -0.48
CA ILE A 119 -0.54 -5.93 -1.19
C ILE A 119 -0.13 -5.35 -2.55
N PHE A 120 0.98 -4.60 -2.62
CA PHE A 120 1.48 -4.08 -3.91
C PHE A 120 1.92 -5.21 -4.82
N LEU A 121 2.54 -6.26 -4.29
CA LEU A 121 2.91 -7.44 -5.08
C LEU A 121 1.67 -8.14 -5.66
N GLY A 122 0.63 -8.34 -4.85
CA GLY A 122 -0.62 -8.94 -5.32
C GLY A 122 -1.29 -8.12 -6.42
N ILE A 123 -1.29 -6.78 -6.30
CA ILE A 123 -1.80 -5.87 -7.34
C ILE A 123 -0.93 -5.91 -8.60
N ALA A 124 0.41 -5.97 -8.44
CA ALA A 124 1.37 -5.99 -9.54
C ALA A 124 1.19 -7.20 -10.48
N THR A 125 0.63 -8.31 -9.99
CA THR A 125 0.30 -9.48 -10.84
C THR A 125 -0.78 -9.20 -11.88
N MET A 126 -1.66 -8.21 -11.65
CA MET A 126 -2.82 -7.90 -12.50
C MET A 126 -3.72 -9.11 -12.80
N GLN A 127 -3.65 -10.15 -11.96
CA GLN A 127 -4.44 -11.37 -12.08
C GLN A 127 -5.49 -11.46 -10.97
N PRO A 128 -6.67 -12.03 -11.25
CA PRO A 128 -7.74 -12.16 -10.26
C PRO A 128 -7.27 -12.84 -8.97
N LEU A 129 -6.38 -13.85 -9.08
CA LEU A 129 -5.82 -14.57 -7.93
C LEU A 129 -4.92 -13.67 -7.07
N GLY A 130 -4.06 -12.86 -7.69
CA GLY A 130 -3.18 -11.96 -6.93
C GLY A 130 -3.94 -10.80 -6.28
N ILE A 131 -4.97 -10.27 -6.94
CA ILE A 131 -5.88 -9.28 -6.35
C ILE A 131 -6.65 -9.90 -5.18
N ALA A 132 -7.15 -11.13 -5.31
CA ALA A 132 -7.80 -11.83 -4.22
C ALA A 132 -6.84 -12.07 -3.03
N GLY A 133 -5.58 -12.41 -3.31
CA GLY A 133 -4.53 -12.52 -2.30
C GLY A 133 -4.23 -11.20 -1.59
N ALA A 134 -4.13 -10.10 -2.34
CA ALA A 134 -3.95 -8.75 -1.77
C ALA A 134 -5.12 -8.35 -0.86
N LEU A 135 -6.36 -8.61 -1.30
CA LEU A 135 -7.56 -8.37 -0.48
C LEU A 135 -7.57 -9.25 0.76
N PHE A 136 -7.21 -10.52 0.65
CA PHE A 136 -7.11 -11.42 1.79
C PHE A 136 -6.09 -10.90 2.81
N MET A 137 -4.91 -10.46 2.37
CA MET A 137 -3.89 -9.87 3.23
C MET A 137 -4.39 -8.61 3.95
N MET A 138 -5.19 -7.76 3.29
CA MET A 138 -5.79 -6.58 3.91
C MET A 138 -6.72 -6.92 5.09
N PHE A 139 -7.47 -8.03 4.99
CA PHE A 139 -8.40 -8.45 6.05
C PHE A 139 -7.75 -9.32 7.12
N ALA A 140 -6.82 -10.19 6.72
CA ALA A 140 -6.13 -11.09 7.63
C ALA A 140 -5.14 -10.35 8.55
N GLN A 141 -4.66 -9.19 8.12
CA GLN A 141 -3.69 -8.40 8.86
C GLN A 141 -4.37 -7.42 9.84
N GLU A 142 -3.85 -7.35 11.06
CA GLU A 142 -4.30 -6.46 12.15
C GLU A 142 -4.02 -4.97 11.90
#